data_AF-A0A6L6TKX2-F1
#
_entry.id   AF-A0A6L6TKX2-F1
#
_cell.length_a   1.000
_cell.length_b   1.000
_cell.length_c   1.000
_cell.angle_alpha   90.00
_cell.angle_beta   90.00
_cell.angle_gamma   90.00
#
_symmetry.space_group_name_H-M   'P 1'
#
loop_
_entity.id
_entity.type
_entity.pdbx_description
1 polymer ?
#
loop_
_entity_poly.entity_id
_entity_poly.type
_entity_poly.pdbx_seq_one_letter_code
_entity_poly.pdbx_strand_id
1 'polypeptide(L)'
;MMNRAIKLAVASTLLCGGLAHADRGREEALREAIRQFEASLETQYQHCAKTAKTTNDFDVCLGMKANSALDAVNQKYQTKLDGTLDDLKHKAANDSERVPEMLQQSQALWEQYAEAECNGLYEQNIAGTIRGSVSQYCRYRMALQRLTELDEW
;
A
#
# COMPACT_ATOMS: atom_id res chain seq x y z
N MET A 1 44.16 -7.78 5.58
CA MET A 1 43.66 -8.84 6.48
C MET A 1 42.53 -8.26 7.33
N MET A 2 41.37 -8.91 7.24
CA MET A 2 40.22 -8.91 8.16
C MET A 2 39.61 -7.57 8.62
N ASN A 3 38.41 -7.28 8.12
CA ASN A 3 37.42 -6.49 8.87
C ASN A 3 36.13 -7.32 9.02
N ARG A 4 35.66 -7.43 10.26
CA ARG A 4 34.60 -8.34 10.70
C ARG A 4 33.23 -7.84 10.24
N ALA A 5 32.46 -8.67 9.54
CA ALA A 5 31.03 -8.48 9.34
C ALA A 5 30.27 -9.46 10.23
N ILE A 6 29.50 -8.92 11.17
CA ILE A 6 28.63 -9.62 12.10
C ILE A 6 27.47 -10.21 11.31
N LYS A 7 27.35 -11.54 11.29
CA LYS A 7 26.15 -12.23 10.84
C LYS A 7 25.11 -12.12 11.95
N LEU A 8 24.05 -11.34 11.75
CA LEU A 8 22.84 -11.47 12.55
C LEU A 8 22.10 -12.74 12.10
N ALA A 9 22.21 -13.78 12.92
CA ALA A 9 21.30 -14.92 12.89
C ALA A 9 20.01 -14.50 13.60
N VAL A 10 18.89 -14.48 12.88
CA VAL A 10 17.57 -14.39 13.52
C VAL A 10 17.21 -15.80 13.95
N ALA A 11 17.15 -15.99 15.26
CA ALA A 11 16.89 -17.25 15.93
C ALA A 11 15.47 -17.73 15.64
N SER A 12 15.38 -18.98 15.19
CA SER A 12 14.16 -19.78 15.21
C SER A 12 13.74 -20.07 16.65
N THR A 13 12.49 -19.75 16.99
CA THR A 13 11.81 -20.36 18.14
C THR A 13 10.41 -20.76 17.72
N LEU A 14 10.17 -22.09 17.65
CA LEU A 14 8.85 -22.70 17.56
C LEU A 14 8.02 -22.36 18.80
N LEU A 15 6.71 -22.12 18.63
CA LEU A 15 5.68 -22.51 19.61
C LEU A 15 4.35 -22.75 18.87
N CYS A 16 3.93 -24.01 18.84
CA CYS A 16 2.59 -24.42 18.42
C CYS A 16 1.55 -23.84 19.42
N GLY A 17 0.72 -22.93 18.94
CA GLY A 17 -0.43 -22.42 19.68
C GLY A 17 -1.38 -21.70 18.75
N GLY A 18 -2.43 -22.40 18.31
CA GLY A 18 -3.63 -21.88 17.65
C GLY A 18 -3.41 -20.99 16.42
N LEU A 19 -3.92 -21.41 15.26
CA LEU A 19 -3.99 -20.58 14.04
C LEU A 19 -4.46 -19.14 14.32
N ALA A 20 -5.39 -18.95 15.27
CA ALA A 20 -5.88 -17.65 15.70
C ALA A 20 -4.85 -16.69 16.36
N HIS A 21 -3.77 -17.18 16.99
CA HIS A 21 -2.74 -16.32 17.59
C HIS A 21 -1.66 -15.91 16.58
N ALA A 22 -1.38 -16.76 15.59
CA ALA A 22 -0.49 -16.41 14.48
C ALA A 22 -1.13 -15.35 13.57
N ASP A 23 -2.43 -15.46 13.28
CA ASP A 23 -3.16 -14.50 12.46
C ASP A 23 -3.26 -13.13 13.13
N ARG A 24 -3.56 -13.10 14.44
CA ARG A 24 -3.60 -11.83 15.20
C ARG A 24 -2.23 -11.13 15.22
N GLY A 25 -1.14 -11.87 15.39
CA GLY A 25 0.21 -11.30 15.35
C GLY A 25 0.58 -10.75 13.98
N ARG A 26 0.15 -11.41 12.90
CA ARG A 26 0.33 -10.94 11.52
C ARG A 26 -0.46 -9.66 11.25
N GLU A 27 -1.73 -9.62 11.64
CA GLU A 27 -2.56 -8.41 11.50
C GLU A 27 -2.01 -7.21 12.29
N GLU A 28 -1.55 -7.44 13.52
CA GLU A 28 -0.94 -6.38 14.36
C GLU A 28 0.36 -5.87 13.72
N ALA A 29 1.19 -6.76 13.18
CA ALA A 29 2.41 -6.39 12.46
C ALA A 29 2.12 -5.60 11.17
N LEU A 30 1.11 -6.00 10.40
CA LEU A 30 0.67 -5.27 9.21
C LEU A 30 0.19 -3.86 9.56
N ARG A 31 -0.68 -3.73 10.57
CA ARG A 31 -1.20 -2.43 11.00
C ARG A 31 -0.06 -1.51 11.45
N GLU A 32 0.91 -2.05 12.19
CA GLU A 32 2.07 -1.28 12.61
C GLU A 32 2.96 -0.88 11.41
N ALA A 33 3.16 -1.76 10.44
CA ALA A 33 3.91 -1.44 9.22
C ALA A 33 3.24 -0.33 8.40
N ILE A 34 1.93 -0.41 8.20
CA ILE A 34 1.15 0.65 7.54
C ILE A 34 1.25 1.95 8.33
N ARG A 35 1.09 1.92 9.66
CA ARG A 35 1.21 3.11 10.52
C ARG A 35 2.59 3.77 10.41
N GLN A 36 3.66 3.00 10.38
CA GLN A 36 5.02 3.51 10.20
C GLN A 36 5.23 4.09 8.81
N PHE A 37 4.69 3.44 7.78
CA PHE A 37 4.71 3.94 6.41
C PHE A 37 3.97 5.28 6.30
N GLU A 38 2.76 5.38 6.84
CA GLU A 38 1.99 6.62 6.92
C GLU A 38 2.77 7.74 7.63
N ALA A 39 3.40 7.44 8.76
CA ALA A 39 4.21 8.41 9.49
C ALA A 39 5.43 8.90 8.69
N SER A 40 6.06 8.01 7.92
CA SER A 40 7.16 8.36 7.00
C SER A 40 6.67 9.28 5.88
N LEU A 41 5.55 8.92 5.24
CA LEU A 41 4.94 9.74 4.19
C LEU A 41 4.50 11.11 4.73
N GLU A 42 3.95 11.17 5.94
CA GLU A 42 3.59 12.42 6.60
C GLU A 42 4.82 13.28 6.87
N THR A 43 5.92 12.69 7.34
CA THR A 43 7.17 13.42 7.56
C THR A 43 7.70 14.04 6.26
N GLN A 44 7.64 13.30 5.15
CA GLN A 44 8.05 13.78 3.82
C GLN A 44 7.13 14.91 3.33
N TYR A 45 5.82 14.74 3.47
CA TYR A 45 4.84 15.77 3.14
C TYR A 45 5.08 17.05 3.95
N GLN A 46 5.25 16.95 5.27
CA GLN A 46 5.52 18.09 6.14
C GLN A 46 6.83 18.79 5.78
N HIS A 47 7.85 18.04 5.37
CA HIS A 47 9.11 18.63 4.90
C HIS A 47 8.90 19.46 3.62
N CYS A 48 8.19 18.92 2.63
CA CYS A 48 7.85 19.64 1.39
C CYS A 48 6.98 20.89 1.70
N ALA A 49 5.92 20.70 2.49
CA ALA A 49 4.92 21.71 2.83
C ALA A 49 5.51 22.92 3.57
N LYS A 50 6.61 22.77 4.31
CA LYS A 50 7.31 23.90 4.96
C LYS A 50 7.78 24.97 3.96
N THR A 51 8.06 24.58 2.73
CA THR A 51 8.52 25.50 1.68
C THR A 51 7.41 25.97 0.76
N ALA A 52 6.23 25.35 0.80
CA ALA A 52 5.08 25.70 -0.01
C ALA A 52 4.60 27.14 0.26
N LYS A 53 4.31 27.90 -0.79
CA LYS A 53 3.84 29.30 -0.72
C LYS A 53 2.45 29.47 -1.30
N THR A 54 2.03 28.56 -2.16
CA THR A 54 0.74 28.58 -2.85
C THR A 54 -0.02 27.29 -2.60
N THR A 55 -1.35 27.31 -2.80
CA THR A 55 -2.15 26.08 -2.76
C THR A 55 -1.65 25.05 -3.76
N ASN A 56 -1.17 25.47 -4.92
CA ASN A 56 -0.58 24.58 -5.91
C ASN A 56 0.70 23.89 -5.38
N ASP A 57 1.54 24.59 -4.62
CA ASP A 57 2.73 23.98 -4.01
C ASP A 57 2.32 22.90 -2.98
N PHE A 58 1.26 23.17 -2.20
CA PHE A 58 0.69 22.15 -1.30
C PHE A 58 0.13 20.95 -2.07
N ASP A 59 -0.57 21.19 -3.17
CA ASP A 59 -1.10 20.13 -4.05
C ASP A 59 0.03 19.26 -4.60
N VAL A 60 1.17 19.86 -4.97
CA VAL A 60 2.37 19.12 -5.41
C VAL A 60 2.92 18.26 -4.28
N CYS A 61 3.10 18.81 -3.07
CA CYS A 61 3.59 18.05 -1.92
C CYS A 61 2.68 16.87 -1.58
N LEU A 62 1.36 17.08 -1.64
CA LEU A 62 0.39 16.04 -1.38
C LEU A 62 0.32 15.02 -2.52
N GLY A 63 0.50 15.46 -3.76
CA GLY A 63 0.64 14.58 -4.93
C GLY A 63 1.84 13.65 -4.82
N MET A 64 2.99 14.14 -4.32
CA MET A 64 4.14 13.28 -4.01
C MET A 64 3.79 12.22 -2.96
N LYS A 65 3.10 12.62 -1.88
CA LYS A 65 2.63 11.70 -0.83
C LYS A 65 1.70 10.62 -1.40
N ALA A 66 0.73 11.01 -2.23
CA ALA A 66 -0.21 10.09 -2.87
C ALA A 66 0.49 9.13 -3.85
N ASN A 67 1.39 9.64 -4.69
CA ASN A 67 2.13 8.81 -5.65
C ASN A 67 3.02 7.78 -4.93
N SER A 68 3.73 8.16 -3.86
CA SER A 68 4.51 7.19 -3.06
C SER A 68 3.65 6.08 -2.46
N ALA A 69 2.41 6.38 -2.04
CA ALA A 69 1.49 5.37 -1.55
C ALA A 69 0.99 4.44 -2.68
N LEU A 70 0.72 4.98 -3.88
CA LEU A 70 0.34 4.20 -5.06
C LEU A 70 1.49 3.32 -5.56
N ASP A 71 2.73 3.79 -5.50
CA ASP A 71 3.91 2.99 -5.83
C ASP A 71 4.04 1.79 -4.88
N ALA A 72 3.75 1.99 -3.59
CA ALA A 72 3.71 0.89 -2.62
C ALA A 72 2.59 -0.11 -2.94
N VAL A 73 1.40 0.35 -3.36
CA VAL A 73 0.32 -0.53 -3.84
C VAL A 73 0.80 -1.36 -5.02
N ASN A 74 1.43 -0.75 -6.02
CA ASN A 74 1.95 -1.45 -7.19
C ASN A 74 2.99 -2.50 -6.80
N GLN A 75 3.95 -2.17 -5.95
CA GLN A 75 4.96 -3.12 -5.47
C GLN A 75 4.33 -4.31 -4.73
N LYS A 76 3.36 -4.04 -3.85
CA LYS A 76 2.65 -5.08 -3.09
C LYS A 76 1.81 -5.96 -4.01
N TYR A 77 1.10 -5.36 -4.96
CA TYR A 77 0.33 -6.07 -5.97
C TYR A 77 1.22 -7.00 -6.81
N GLN A 78 2.35 -6.52 -7.33
CA GLN A 78 3.28 -7.36 -8.10
C GLN A 78 3.82 -8.51 -7.25
N THR A 79 4.20 -8.24 -6.00
CA THR A 79 4.65 -9.28 -5.07
C THR A 79 3.58 -10.36 -4.84
N LYS A 80 2.32 -9.95 -4.66
CA LYS A 80 1.19 -10.87 -4.50
C LYS A 80 0.90 -11.65 -5.78
N LEU A 81 0.94 -11.00 -6.94
CA LEU A 81 0.74 -11.65 -8.22
C LEU A 81 1.82 -12.71 -8.47
N ASP A 82 3.09 -12.37 -8.27
CA ASP A 82 4.21 -13.31 -8.39
C ASP A 82 4.05 -14.50 -7.44
N GLY A 83 3.64 -14.25 -6.19
CA GLY A 83 3.32 -15.30 -5.22
C GLY A 83 2.21 -16.24 -5.70
N THR A 84 1.08 -15.68 -6.16
CA THR A 84 -0.02 -16.50 -6.68
C THR A 84 0.36 -17.30 -7.93
N LEU A 85 1.23 -16.76 -8.79
CA LEU A 85 1.74 -17.45 -9.96
C LEU A 85 2.71 -18.58 -9.58
N ASP A 86 3.49 -18.41 -8.51
CA ASP A 86 4.36 -19.46 -7.98
C ASP A 86 3.55 -20.58 -7.32
N ASP A 87 2.52 -20.23 -6.54
CA ASP A 87 1.60 -21.18 -5.91
C ASP A 87 0.90 -22.07 -6.94
N LEU A 88 0.57 -21.53 -8.12
CA LEU A 88 0.00 -22.33 -9.22
C LEU A 88 0.89 -23.50 -9.66
N LYS A 89 2.23 -23.37 -9.55
CA LYS A 89 3.17 -24.44 -9.90
C LYS A 89 3.08 -25.61 -8.93
N HIS A 90 2.62 -25.35 -7.71
CA HIS A 90 2.53 -26.31 -6.61
C HIS A 90 1.09 -26.60 -6.18
N LYS A 91 0.11 -26.22 -7.02
CA LYS A 91 -1.31 -26.27 -6.68
C LYS A 91 -1.79 -27.70 -6.40
N ALA A 92 -2.69 -27.84 -5.43
CA ALA A 92 -3.43 -29.08 -5.25
C ALA A 92 -4.50 -29.25 -6.35
N ALA A 93 -5.00 -30.48 -6.51
CA ALA A 93 -6.01 -30.79 -7.54
C ALA A 93 -7.31 -29.96 -7.43
N ASN A 94 -7.62 -29.47 -6.22
CA ASN A 94 -8.84 -28.71 -5.94
C ASN A 94 -8.63 -27.18 -5.90
N ASP A 95 -7.40 -26.70 -6.09
CA ASP A 95 -7.12 -25.26 -6.05
C ASP A 95 -7.48 -24.60 -7.37
N SER A 96 -8.09 -23.41 -7.28
CA SER A 96 -8.50 -22.64 -8.45
C SER A 96 -7.30 -22.06 -9.18
N GLU A 97 -7.20 -22.37 -10.47
CA GLU A 97 -6.18 -21.78 -11.36
C GLU A 97 -6.45 -20.31 -11.69
N ARG A 98 -7.64 -19.81 -11.34
CA ARG A 98 -8.08 -18.46 -11.69
C ARG A 98 -7.64 -17.40 -10.70
N VAL A 99 -7.00 -17.76 -9.58
CA VAL A 99 -6.63 -16.80 -8.54
C VAL A 99 -5.77 -15.63 -9.08
N PRO A 100 -4.72 -15.86 -9.92
CA PRO A 100 -3.97 -14.75 -10.49
C PRO A 100 -4.82 -13.86 -11.41
N GLU A 101 -5.67 -14.46 -12.24
CA GLU A 101 -6.59 -13.74 -13.12
C GLU A 101 -7.54 -12.83 -12.31
N MET A 102 -8.09 -13.35 -11.21
CA MET A 102 -8.98 -12.61 -10.33
C MET A 102 -8.25 -11.49 -9.58
N LEU A 103 -7.00 -11.69 -9.16
CA LEU A 103 -6.18 -10.65 -8.54
C LEU A 103 -5.88 -9.52 -9.54
N GLN A 104 -5.53 -9.85 -10.78
CA GLN A 104 -5.32 -8.87 -11.85
C GLN A 104 -6.60 -8.06 -12.14
N GLN A 105 -7.75 -8.74 -12.26
CA GLN A 105 -9.04 -8.09 -12.48
C GLN A 105 -9.44 -7.19 -11.31
N SER A 106 -9.28 -7.68 -10.07
CA SER A 106 -9.52 -6.92 -8.84
C SER A 106 -8.69 -5.62 -8.82
N GLN A 107 -7.41 -5.71 -9.18
CA GLN A 107 -6.52 -4.55 -9.23
C GLN A 107 -6.95 -3.54 -10.30
N ALA A 108 -7.25 -3.99 -11.52
CA ALA A 108 -7.67 -3.12 -12.62
C ALA A 108 -9.02 -2.42 -12.35
N LEU A 109 -9.96 -3.10 -11.67
CA LEU A 109 -11.24 -2.52 -11.27
C LEU A 109 -11.07 -1.53 -10.10
N TRP A 110 -10.18 -1.84 -9.16
CA TRP A 110 -9.86 -0.93 -8.06
C TRP A 110 -9.23 0.37 -8.58
N GLU A 111 -8.32 0.30 -9.56
CA GLU A 111 -7.70 1.49 -10.18
C GLU A 111 -8.76 2.41 -10.80
N GLN A 112 -9.68 1.84 -11.56
CA GLN A 112 -10.80 2.59 -12.16
C GLN A 112 -11.71 3.22 -11.09
N TYR A 113 -12.03 2.47 -10.04
CA TYR A 113 -12.84 2.97 -8.94
C TYR A 113 -12.14 4.12 -8.20
N ALA A 114 -10.87 3.95 -7.84
CA ALA A 114 -10.08 4.96 -7.14
C ALA A 114 -9.95 6.25 -7.96
N GLU A 115 -9.73 6.13 -9.27
CA GLU A 115 -9.69 7.28 -10.17
C GLU A 115 -11.04 7.99 -10.23
N ALA A 116 -12.12 7.25 -10.46
CA ALA A 116 -13.47 7.82 -10.56
C ALA A 116 -13.89 8.54 -9.27
N GLU A 117 -13.63 7.93 -8.10
CA GLU A 117 -13.94 8.51 -6.79
C GLU A 117 -13.18 9.82 -6.57
N CYS A 118 -11.86 9.81 -6.79
CA CYS A 118 -11.04 10.99 -6.52
C CYS A 118 -11.22 12.12 -7.56
N ASN A 119 -11.62 11.79 -8.79
CA ASN A 119 -12.06 12.76 -9.79
C ASN A 119 -13.44 13.33 -9.44
N GLY A 120 -14.36 12.51 -8.92
CA GLY A 120 -15.64 12.99 -8.41
C GLY A 120 -15.47 14.05 -7.31
N LEU A 121 -14.57 13.80 -6.36
CA LEU A 121 -14.24 14.76 -5.30
C LEU A 121 -13.52 16.02 -5.83
N TYR A 122 -12.72 15.89 -6.89
CA TYR A 122 -12.14 17.06 -7.57
C TYR A 122 -13.24 17.95 -8.17
N GLU A 123 -14.15 17.36 -8.95
CA GLU A 123 -15.26 18.06 -9.60
C GLU A 123 -16.23 18.68 -8.59
N GLN A 124 -16.52 18.00 -7.48
CA GLN A 124 -17.32 18.56 -6.39
C GLN A 124 -16.72 19.85 -5.83
N ASN A 125 -15.40 20.01 -5.90
CA ASN A 125 -14.68 21.16 -5.37
C ASN A 125 -14.16 22.12 -6.46
N ILE A 126 -14.64 22.00 -7.71
CA ILE A 126 -14.04 22.68 -8.88
C ILE A 126 -13.88 24.20 -8.72
N ALA A 127 -14.81 24.85 -8.00
CA ALA A 127 -14.78 26.29 -7.76
C ALA A 127 -13.73 26.73 -6.72
N GLY A 128 -13.20 25.81 -5.91
CA GLY A 128 -12.24 26.07 -4.85
C GLY A 128 -10.80 25.78 -5.27
N THR A 129 -9.85 26.46 -4.63
CA THR A 129 -8.41 26.15 -4.80
C THR A 129 -8.03 24.84 -4.13
N ILE A 130 -8.85 24.31 -3.20
CA ILE A 130 -8.56 23.07 -2.47
C ILE A 130 -8.77 21.80 -3.29
N ARG A 131 -9.38 21.90 -4.48
CA ARG A 131 -9.79 20.74 -5.30
C ARG A 131 -8.65 19.77 -5.58
N GLY A 132 -7.45 20.29 -5.84
CA GLY A 132 -6.25 19.48 -6.04
C GLY A 132 -5.93 18.71 -4.75
N SER A 133 -5.82 19.42 -3.63
CA SER A 133 -5.55 18.83 -2.32
C SER A 133 -6.56 17.74 -1.94
N VAL A 134 -7.86 17.97 -2.17
CA VAL A 134 -8.91 16.98 -1.88
C VAL A 134 -8.73 15.72 -2.73
N SER A 135 -8.51 15.88 -4.03
CA SER A 135 -8.30 14.75 -4.94
C SER A 135 -7.03 13.97 -4.61
N GLN A 136 -5.92 14.65 -4.32
CA GLN A 136 -4.67 13.99 -3.93
C GLN A 136 -4.79 13.28 -2.59
N TYR A 137 -5.47 13.87 -1.61
CA TYR A 137 -5.73 13.20 -0.32
C TYR A 137 -6.60 11.96 -0.49
N CYS A 138 -7.60 12.01 -1.37
CA CYS A 138 -8.40 10.84 -1.74
C CYS A 138 -7.51 9.72 -2.30
N ARG A 139 -6.64 10.03 -3.27
CA ARG A 139 -5.72 9.05 -3.88
C ARG A 139 -4.83 8.39 -2.83
N TYR A 140 -4.28 9.19 -1.91
CA TYR A 140 -3.51 8.69 -0.77
C TYR A 140 -4.31 7.72 0.10
N ARG A 141 -5.53 8.08 0.50
CA ARG A 141 -6.38 7.21 1.35
C ARG A 141 -6.76 5.91 0.65
N MET A 142 -7.13 5.99 -0.62
CA MET A 142 -7.47 4.82 -1.44
C MET A 142 -6.28 3.87 -1.54
N ALA A 143 -5.06 4.41 -1.71
CA ALA A 143 -3.84 3.61 -1.75
C ALA A 143 -3.57 2.88 -0.42
N LEU A 144 -3.72 3.56 0.72
CA LEU A 144 -3.57 2.91 2.03
C LEU A 144 -4.59 1.81 2.27
N GLN A 145 -5.85 2.05 1.91
CA GLN A 145 -6.89 1.03 2.00
C GLN A 145 -6.51 -0.20 1.16
N ARG A 146 -6.05 0.02 -0.08
CA ARG A 146 -5.64 -1.06 -0.97
C ARG A 146 -4.44 -1.85 -0.46
N LEU A 147 -3.49 -1.19 0.20
CA LEU A 147 -2.37 -1.88 0.84
C LEU A 147 -2.85 -2.89 1.90
N THR A 148 -3.88 -2.56 2.67
CA THR A 148 -4.49 -3.49 3.63
C THR A 148 -5.19 -4.63 2.91
N GLU A 149 -6.05 -4.32 1.93
CA GLU A 149 -6.79 -5.32 1.13
C GLU A 149 -5.85 -6.32 0.43
N LEU A 150 -4.74 -5.84 -0.15
CA LEU A 150 -3.74 -6.69 -0.77
C LEU A 150 -2.96 -7.55 0.24
N ASP A 151 -2.93 -7.20 1.52
CA ASP A 151 -2.34 -8.12 2.52
C ASP A 151 -3.22 -9.34 2.77
N GLU A 152 -4.51 -9.06 2.89
CA GLU A 152 -5.58 -9.99 3.25
C GLU A 152 -6.00 -10.89 2.08
N TRP A 153 -5.58 -10.54 0.86
CA TRP A 153 -5.67 -11.40 -0.33
C TRP A 153 -4.80 -12.66 -0.20
#